data_AF-A0A1V5TVX6-F1
#
_entry.id   AF-A0A1V5TVX6-F1
#
_cell.length_a   1.000
_cell.length_b   1.000
_cell.length_c   1.000
_cell.angle_alpha   90.00
_cell.angle_beta   90.00
_cell.angle_gamma   90.00
#
_symmetry.space_group_name_H-M   'P 1'
#
loop_
_entity.id
_entity.type
_entity.pdbx_description
1 polymer ?
#
loop_
_entity_poly.entity_id
_entity_poly.type
_entity_poly.pdbx_seq_one_letter_code
_entity_poly.pdbx_strand_id
1 'polypeptide(L)'
;MENSIERLIMLTTIIKPDDNLNRESIFGEEYISRFQEDQSEQVNLIDLEVFWNNKWKSFSNSWNKERQDYRFLYDSFKLFYFSFEQLRFNKVACIEEALGDEFKMLHFNELTGVSLYGMYHHGKKCVDLLKKLDLIDINYQDGIFCKKFSETRNKLIEHNFNPNNLNLQIEPSIWSLSSTNSLMQISIHTETEERAYDVYIDYYNDYFKLEKVIVDIVKKF
;
A
#
# COMPACT_ATOMS: atom_id res chain seq x y z
N MET A 1 -2.68 29.26 3.78
CA MET A 1 -2.04 28.05 4.34
C MET A 1 -2.81 26.90 3.73
N GLU A 2 -2.15 25.99 2.99
CA GLU A 2 -2.80 24.76 2.52
C GLU A 2 -3.34 24.00 3.72
N ASN A 3 -4.57 23.46 3.61
CA ASN A 3 -5.17 22.67 4.66
C ASN A 3 -4.36 21.37 4.86
N SER A 4 -4.09 20.97 6.11
CA SER A 4 -3.25 19.80 6.41
C SER A 4 -3.80 18.52 5.76
N ILE A 5 -5.12 18.38 5.67
CA ILE A 5 -5.77 17.25 4.99
C ILE A 5 -5.55 17.29 3.48
N GLU A 6 -5.62 18.46 2.84
CA GLU A 6 -5.34 18.63 1.41
C GLU A 6 -3.90 18.22 1.08
N ARG A 7 -2.95 18.67 1.91
CA ARG A 7 -1.54 18.28 1.78
C ARG A 7 -1.36 16.78 1.95
N LEU A 8 -2.08 16.14 2.88
CA LEU A 8 -2.03 14.70 3.08
C LEU A 8 -2.58 13.93 1.87
N ILE A 9 -3.69 14.37 1.28
CA ILE A 9 -4.27 13.77 0.05
C ILE A 9 -3.31 13.90 -1.14
N MET A 10 -2.66 15.06 -1.28
CA MET A 10 -1.70 15.30 -2.35
C MET A 10 -0.48 14.38 -2.26
N LEU A 11 -0.11 13.97 -1.04
CA LEU A 11 1.11 13.22 -0.77
C LEU A 11 0.88 11.71 -0.64
N THR A 12 -0.34 11.25 -0.39
CA THR A 12 -0.67 9.84 -0.12
C THR A 12 -1.63 9.27 -1.18
N THR A 13 -2.02 8.02 -0.99
CA THR A 13 -3.03 7.30 -1.80
C THR A 13 -4.45 7.44 -1.24
N ILE A 14 -4.69 8.36 -0.29
CA ILE A 14 -6.05 8.70 0.14
C ILE A 14 -6.87 9.17 -1.06
N ILE A 15 -8.05 8.56 -1.21
CA ILE A 15 -8.98 8.82 -2.31
C ILE A 15 -10.05 9.81 -1.88
N LYS A 16 -10.48 9.74 -0.62
CA LYS A 16 -11.53 10.57 -0.06
C LYS A 16 -11.32 10.81 1.45
N PRO A 17 -11.39 12.06 1.93
CA PRO A 17 -11.57 12.40 3.33
C PRO A 17 -12.96 13.01 3.59
N ASP A 18 -13.61 12.52 4.64
CA ASP A 18 -14.82 13.12 5.20
C ASP A 18 -14.48 13.80 6.53
N ASP A 19 -14.94 15.05 6.72
CA ASP A 19 -14.81 15.77 7.99
C ASP A 19 -15.85 15.25 8.99
N ASN A 20 -15.39 14.70 10.12
CA ASN A 20 -16.28 14.12 11.13
C ASN A 20 -17.16 15.18 11.81
N LEU A 21 -16.70 16.44 11.87
CA LEU A 21 -17.43 17.54 12.50
C LEU A 21 -18.57 18.04 11.63
N ASN A 22 -18.30 18.21 10.33
CA ASN A 22 -19.24 18.82 9.39
C ASN A 22 -20.05 17.77 8.60
N ARG A 23 -19.64 16.50 8.62
CA ARG A 23 -20.18 15.41 7.77
C ARG A 23 -20.16 15.77 6.29
N GLU A 24 -19.19 16.55 5.88
CA GLU A 24 -19.00 17.00 4.50
C GLU A 24 -17.80 16.27 3.90
N SER A 25 -17.96 15.84 2.64
CA SER A 25 -16.85 15.32 1.83
C SER A 25 -15.94 16.47 1.44
N ILE A 26 -14.68 16.40 1.85
CA ILE A 26 -13.69 17.45 1.57
C ILE A 26 -13.13 17.29 0.15
N PHE A 27 -13.03 16.06 -0.34
CA PHE A 27 -12.42 15.74 -1.62
C PHE A 27 -12.86 14.36 -2.13
N GLY A 28 -13.05 14.23 -3.45
CA GLY A 28 -13.38 12.96 -4.11
C GLY A 28 -14.87 12.80 -4.48
N GLU A 29 -15.12 12.06 -5.56
CA GLU A 29 -16.46 11.65 -6.00
C GLU A 29 -16.91 10.36 -5.28
N GLU A 30 -18.13 9.86 -5.57
CA GLU A 30 -18.50 8.50 -5.20
C GLU A 30 -17.46 7.51 -5.76
N TYR A 31 -16.85 6.73 -4.87
CA TYR A 31 -15.81 5.76 -5.21
C TYR A 31 -16.30 4.35 -4.92
N ILE A 32 -16.23 3.48 -5.92
CA ILE A 32 -16.48 2.05 -5.77
C ILE A 32 -15.13 1.37 -5.61
N SER A 33 -15.01 0.54 -4.58
CA SER A 33 -13.77 -0.18 -4.27
C SER A 33 -13.42 -1.15 -5.40
N ARG A 34 -12.12 -1.25 -5.77
CA ARG A 34 -11.65 -2.25 -6.72
C ARG A 34 -12.03 -3.66 -6.26
N PHE A 35 -12.06 -3.94 -4.96
CA PHE A 35 -12.50 -5.25 -4.47
C PHE A 35 -13.95 -5.59 -4.84
N GLN A 36 -14.82 -4.59 -4.99
CA GLN A 36 -16.20 -4.78 -5.42
C GLN A 36 -16.33 -4.91 -6.93
N GLU A 37 -15.54 -4.15 -7.69
CA GLU A 37 -15.63 -4.12 -9.16
C GLU A 37 -14.81 -5.22 -9.85
N ASP A 38 -13.62 -5.51 -9.34
CA ASP A 38 -12.59 -6.30 -10.01
C ASP A 38 -11.68 -7.02 -9.00
N GLN A 39 -11.98 -8.31 -8.78
CA GLN A 39 -11.19 -9.22 -7.94
C GLN A 39 -10.18 -10.05 -8.76
N SER A 40 -9.70 -9.51 -9.89
CA SER A 40 -8.74 -10.17 -10.79
C SER A 40 -7.65 -10.94 -10.06
N GLU A 41 -7.17 -12.00 -10.70
CA GLU A 41 -6.04 -12.75 -10.17
C GLU A 41 -4.75 -11.92 -10.22
N GLN A 42 -3.90 -12.15 -9.22
CA GLN A 42 -2.55 -11.59 -9.18
C GLN A 42 -1.70 -12.19 -10.30
N VAL A 43 -0.56 -11.56 -10.62
CA VAL A 43 0.38 -12.12 -11.59
C VAL A 43 0.93 -13.47 -11.10
N ASN A 44 1.02 -14.48 -11.98
CA ASN A 44 1.71 -15.71 -11.61
C ASN A 44 3.22 -15.45 -11.53
N LEU A 45 3.81 -15.60 -10.34
CA LEU A 45 5.25 -15.39 -10.13
C LEU A 45 6.12 -16.30 -11.03
N ILE A 46 5.64 -17.49 -11.40
CA ILE A 46 6.35 -18.42 -12.29
C ILE A 46 6.58 -17.78 -13.66
N ASP A 47 5.62 -17.00 -14.16
CA ASP A 47 5.73 -16.32 -15.45
C ASP A 47 6.82 -15.24 -15.45
N LEU A 48 7.23 -14.78 -14.26
CA LEU A 48 8.27 -13.77 -14.08
C LEU A 48 9.67 -14.37 -13.91
N GLU A 49 9.78 -15.66 -13.58
CA GLU A 49 11.06 -16.31 -13.30
C GLU A 49 12.03 -16.26 -14.50
N VAL A 50 11.53 -16.31 -15.73
CA VAL A 50 12.39 -16.23 -16.92
C VAL A 50 13.14 -14.88 -17.00
N PHE A 51 12.47 -13.78 -16.67
CA PHE A 51 13.07 -12.44 -16.72
C PHE A 51 14.06 -12.24 -15.56
N TRP A 52 13.72 -12.72 -14.37
CA TRP A 52 14.65 -12.74 -13.24
C TRP A 52 15.91 -13.56 -13.56
N ASN A 53 15.75 -14.73 -14.18
CA ASN A 53 16.87 -15.55 -14.62
C ASN A 53 17.75 -14.85 -15.67
N ASN A 54 17.16 -14.07 -16.59
CA ASN A 54 17.92 -13.23 -17.52
C ASN A 54 18.73 -12.17 -16.76
N LYS A 55 18.11 -11.48 -15.79
CA LYS A 55 18.83 -10.53 -14.93
C LYS A 55 19.97 -11.21 -14.20
N TRP A 56 19.77 -12.40 -13.64
CA TRP A 56 20.82 -13.13 -12.91
C TRP A 56 22.01 -13.49 -13.80
N LYS A 57 21.75 -13.90 -15.04
CA LYS A 57 22.80 -14.20 -16.03
C LYS A 57 23.59 -12.97 -16.48
N SER A 58 23.01 -11.77 -16.36
CA SER A 58 23.71 -10.52 -16.69
C SER A 58 24.84 -10.16 -15.72
N PHE A 59 24.83 -10.73 -14.51
CA PHE A 59 25.87 -10.47 -13.51
C PHE A 59 27.06 -11.43 -13.64
N SER A 60 28.25 -10.94 -13.31
CA SER A 60 29.42 -11.79 -13.12
C SER A 60 29.28 -12.69 -11.87
N ASN A 61 30.10 -13.74 -11.79
CA ASN A 61 30.12 -14.68 -10.66
C ASN A 61 30.69 -14.07 -9.36
N SER A 62 31.29 -12.89 -9.40
CA SER A 62 31.82 -12.19 -8.23
C SER A 62 30.71 -11.49 -7.43
N TRP A 63 30.99 -11.16 -6.16
CA TRP A 63 30.10 -10.33 -5.37
C TRP A 63 29.96 -8.93 -6.02
N ASN A 64 28.72 -8.45 -6.16
CA ASN A 64 28.40 -7.13 -6.69
C ASN A 64 27.23 -6.56 -5.87
N LYS A 65 27.35 -5.30 -5.43
CA LYS A 65 26.32 -4.56 -4.70
C LYS A 65 25.01 -4.46 -5.49
N GLU A 66 25.09 -4.15 -6.78
CA GLU A 66 23.92 -4.08 -7.67
C GLU A 66 23.20 -5.43 -7.71
N ARG A 67 23.95 -6.54 -7.84
CA ARG A 67 23.38 -7.90 -7.79
C ARG A 67 22.63 -8.16 -6.47
N GLN A 68 23.16 -7.70 -5.34
CA GLN A 68 22.46 -7.83 -4.05
C GLN A 68 21.20 -6.98 -4.01
N ASP A 69 21.23 -5.75 -4.56
CA ASP A 69 20.07 -4.87 -4.62
C ASP A 69 18.93 -5.49 -5.47
N TYR A 70 19.25 -6.12 -6.60
CA TYR A 70 18.27 -6.89 -7.37
C TYR A 70 17.75 -8.11 -6.60
N ARG A 71 18.60 -8.83 -5.86
CA ARG A 71 18.15 -9.95 -5.01
C ARG A 71 17.17 -9.48 -3.95
N PHE A 72 17.47 -8.36 -3.29
CA PHE A 72 16.56 -7.76 -2.32
C PHE A 72 15.25 -7.29 -2.98
N LEU A 73 15.28 -6.85 -4.24
CA LEU A 73 14.08 -6.48 -4.97
C LEU A 73 13.21 -7.71 -5.24
N TYR A 74 13.81 -8.82 -5.69
CA TYR A 74 13.11 -10.09 -5.87
C TYR A 74 12.46 -10.59 -4.57
N ASP A 75 13.23 -10.63 -3.47
CA ASP A 75 12.74 -11.09 -2.17
C ASP A 75 11.63 -10.18 -1.63
N SER A 76 11.79 -8.85 -1.76
CA SER A 76 10.76 -7.88 -1.33
C SER A 76 9.49 -8.00 -2.16
N PHE A 77 9.61 -8.21 -3.48
CA PHE A 77 8.45 -8.37 -4.34
C PHE A 77 7.66 -9.64 -4.02
N LYS A 78 8.35 -10.76 -3.72
CA LYS A 78 7.68 -11.98 -3.26
C LYS A 78 6.94 -11.77 -1.95
N LEU A 79 7.56 -11.09 -0.98
CA LEU A 79 6.90 -10.82 0.29
C LEU A 79 5.71 -9.87 0.13
N PHE A 80 5.81 -8.88 -0.75
CA PHE A 80 4.70 -8.01 -1.14
C PHE A 80 3.52 -8.81 -1.72
N TYR A 81 3.81 -9.68 -2.69
CA TYR A 81 2.83 -10.58 -3.31
C TYR A 81 2.13 -11.47 -2.28
N PHE A 82 2.89 -12.24 -1.49
CA PHE A 82 2.31 -13.16 -0.51
C PHE A 82 1.55 -12.46 0.62
N SER A 83 1.96 -11.24 0.99
CA SER A 83 1.22 -10.44 1.97
C SER A 83 -0.19 -10.09 1.44
N PHE A 84 -0.31 -9.74 0.16
CA PHE A 84 -1.61 -9.45 -0.44
C PHE A 84 -2.44 -10.71 -0.71
N GLU A 85 -1.80 -11.81 -1.10
CA GLU A 85 -2.49 -13.09 -1.24
C GLU A 85 -3.18 -13.51 0.07
N GLN A 86 -2.47 -13.41 1.19
CA GLN A 86 -3.03 -13.69 2.51
C GLN A 86 -4.09 -12.67 2.93
N LEU A 87 -3.89 -11.38 2.60
CA LEU A 87 -4.90 -10.35 2.82
C LEU A 87 -6.21 -10.69 2.11
N ARG A 88 -6.12 -11.11 0.84
CA ARG A 88 -7.27 -11.48 0.01
C ARG A 88 -7.96 -12.74 0.54
N PHE A 89 -7.19 -13.79 0.86
CA PHE A 89 -7.73 -15.02 1.41
C PHE A 89 -8.51 -14.78 2.71
N ASN A 90 -7.89 -14.07 3.66
CA ASN A 90 -8.51 -13.76 4.93
C ASN A 90 -9.77 -12.88 4.75
N LYS A 91 -9.74 -11.91 3.81
CA LYS A 91 -10.91 -11.05 3.53
C LYS A 91 -12.11 -11.85 3.02
N VAL A 92 -11.89 -12.78 2.08
CA VAL A 92 -12.96 -13.65 1.56
C VAL A 92 -13.51 -14.54 2.67
N ALA A 93 -12.64 -15.17 3.47
CA ALA A 93 -13.06 -16.03 4.59
C ALA A 93 -13.91 -15.29 5.65
N CYS A 94 -13.62 -14.02 5.92
CA CYS A 94 -14.43 -13.19 6.82
C CYS A 94 -15.81 -12.89 6.24
N ILE A 95 -15.93 -12.60 4.94
CA ILE A 95 -17.20 -12.30 4.26
C ILE A 95 -18.10 -13.53 4.19
N GLU A 96 -17.53 -14.69 3.87
CA GLU A 96 -18.29 -15.94 3.70
C GLU A 96 -18.74 -16.57 5.03
N GLU A 97 -18.42 -15.93 6.16
CA GLU A 97 -18.70 -16.41 7.52
C GLU A 97 -18.26 -17.87 7.76
N ALA A 98 -17.27 -18.35 7.02
CA ALA A 98 -16.84 -19.75 7.03
C ALA A 98 -16.19 -20.21 8.35
N LEU A 99 -16.12 -19.33 9.35
CA LEU A 99 -15.42 -19.49 10.61
C LEU A 99 -16.33 -19.07 11.78
N GLY A 100 -16.22 -19.76 12.93
CA GLY A 100 -16.87 -19.32 14.17
C GLY A 100 -16.33 -17.97 14.67
N ASP A 101 -17.07 -17.30 15.55
CA ASP A 101 -16.82 -15.90 15.97
C ASP A 101 -15.40 -15.63 16.52
N GLU A 102 -14.80 -16.58 17.24
CA GLU A 102 -13.44 -16.46 17.79
C GLU A 102 -12.35 -16.52 16.69
N PHE A 103 -12.54 -17.38 15.69
CA PHE A 103 -11.65 -17.47 14.53
C PHE A 103 -11.81 -16.28 13.59
N LYS A 104 -13.03 -15.72 13.46
CA LYS A 104 -13.27 -14.46 12.75
C LYS A 104 -12.44 -13.31 13.34
N MET A 105 -12.41 -13.17 14.67
CA MET A 105 -11.61 -12.14 15.37
C MET A 105 -10.09 -12.34 15.24
N LEU A 106 -9.61 -13.59 15.26
CA LEU A 106 -8.19 -13.90 15.06
C LEU A 106 -7.75 -13.55 13.63
N HIS A 107 -8.48 -14.03 12.62
CA HIS A 107 -8.18 -13.73 11.22
C HIS A 107 -8.31 -12.24 10.88
N PHE A 108 -9.20 -11.51 11.56
CA PHE A 108 -9.35 -10.07 11.45
C PHE A 108 -8.10 -9.30 11.92
N ASN A 109 -7.51 -9.71 13.05
CA ASN A 109 -6.27 -9.12 13.57
C ASN A 109 -5.07 -9.46 12.66
N GLU A 110 -5.03 -10.68 12.12
CA GLU A 110 -4.02 -11.11 11.15
C GLU A 110 -4.14 -10.34 9.81
N LEU A 111 -5.37 -10.10 9.33
CA LEU A 111 -5.70 -9.32 8.13
C LEU A 111 -5.02 -7.95 8.13
N THR A 112 -5.25 -7.20 9.20
CA THR A 112 -4.92 -5.77 9.25
C THR A 112 -3.53 -5.54 9.84
N GLY A 113 -3.20 -6.27 10.90
CA GLY A 113 -1.93 -6.09 11.61
C GLY A 113 -0.73 -6.73 10.94
N VAL A 114 -0.93 -7.82 10.17
CA VAL A 114 0.18 -8.57 9.56
C VAL A 114 0.17 -8.43 8.04
N SER A 115 -0.94 -8.77 7.38
CA SER A 115 -0.99 -8.84 5.91
C SER A 115 -1.00 -7.46 5.25
N LEU A 116 -1.85 -6.54 5.72
CA LEU A 116 -1.90 -5.17 5.17
C LEU A 116 -0.61 -4.39 5.48
N TYR A 117 -0.10 -4.51 6.71
CA TYR A 117 1.20 -3.95 7.08
C TYR A 117 2.31 -4.53 6.20
N GLY A 118 2.36 -5.86 6.04
CA GLY A 118 3.33 -6.55 5.21
C GLY A 118 3.30 -6.06 3.77
N MET A 119 2.11 -5.91 3.19
CA MET A 119 1.92 -5.37 1.85
C MET A 119 2.55 -3.97 1.72
N TYR A 120 2.18 -3.01 2.56
CA TYR A 120 2.75 -1.66 2.49
C TYR A 120 4.24 -1.63 2.81
N HIS A 121 4.70 -2.44 3.78
CA HIS A 121 6.10 -2.52 4.18
C HIS A 121 7.00 -3.05 3.05
N HIS A 122 6.62 -4.18 2.45
CA HIS A 122 7.37 -4.81 1.37
C HIS A 122 7.22 -4.05 0.05
N GLY A 123 6.04 -3.50 -0.23
CA GLY A 123 5.81 -2.61 -1.38
C GLY A 123 6.70 -1.36 -1.32
N LYS A 124 6.83 -0.73 -0.15
CA LYS A 124 7.74 0.42 0.05
C LYS A 124 9.20 0.03 -0.17
N LYS A 125 9.63 -1.15 0.30
CA LYS A 125 10.98 -1.68 0.01
C LYS A 125 11.21 -1.87 -1.49
N CYS A 126 10.22 -2.39 -2.22
CA CYS A 126 10.30 -2.47 -3.68
C CYS A 126 10.49 -1.08 -4.29
N VAL A 127 9.68 -0.09 -3.91
CA VAL A 127 9.82 1.29 -4.42
C VAL A 127 11.21 1.88 -4.16
N ASP A 128 11.74 1.72 -2.94
CA ASP A 128 13.07 2.21 -2.59
C ASP A 128 14.16 1.56 -3.46
N LEU A 129 14.06 0.24 -3.69
CA LEU A 129 15.00 -0.51 -4.50
C LEU A 129 14.90 -0.15 -5.99
N LEU A 130 13.68 0.03 -6.51
CA LEU A 130 13.46 0.50 -7.89
C LEU A 130 14.11 1.87 -8.11
N LYS A 131 13.98 2.80 -7.15
CA LYS A 131 14.66 4.11 -7.20
C LYS A 131 16.17 3.96 -7.11
N LYS A 132 16.67 3.13 -6.19
CA LYS A 132 18.11 2.90 -5.99
C LYS A 132 18.77 2.31 -7.23
N LEU A 133 18.05 1.47 -7.97
CA LEU A 133 18.50 0.81 -9.20
C LEU A 133 18.22 1.64 -10.46
N ASP A 134 17.68 2.86 -10.33
CA ASP A 134 17.31 3.74 -11.45
C ASP A 134 16.33 3.08 -12.45
N LEU A 135 15.41 2.26 -11.93
CA LEU A 135 14.43 1.50 -12.72
C LEU A 135 13.08 2.22 -12.87
N ILE A 136 12.90 3.36 -12.20
CA ILE A 136 11.67 4.14 -12.22
C ILE A 136 11.96 5.63 -12.26
N ASP A 137 11.36 6.34 -13.21
CA ASP A 137 11.37 7.80 -13.25
C ASP A 137 10.29 8.34 -12.30
N ILE A 138 10.72 9.02 -11.24
CA ILE A 138 9.86 9.61 -10.22
C ILE A 138 8.93 10.72 -10.75
N ASN A 139 9.22 11.28 -11.93
CA ASN A 139 8.44 12.36 -12.54
C ASN A 139 7.33 11.86 -13.46
N TYR A 140 7.32 10.57 -13.79
CA TYR A 140 6.27 9.96 -14.58
C TYR A 140 5.14 9.43 -13.69
N GLN A 141 3.99 9.11 -14.29
CA GLN A 141 2.78 8.68 -13.58
C GLN A 141 3.04 7.55 -12.56
N ASP A 142 3.77 6.50 -12.97
CA ASP A 142 4.13 5.39 -12.09
C ASP A 142 5.03 5.81 -10.94
N GLY A 143 5.97 6.73 -11.20
CA GLY A 143 6.85 7.30 -10.19
C GLY A 143 6.12 8.14 -9.15
N ILE A 144 5.16 8.97 -9.60
CA ILE A 144 4.28 9.76 -8.74
C ILE A 144 3.46 8.83 -7.84
N PHE A 145 2.86 7.79 -8.42
CA PHE A 145 2.12 6.79 -7.65
C PHE A 145 3.03 6.08 -6.63
N CYS A 146 4.22 5.62 -7.02
CA CYS A 146 5.15 4.95 -6.10
C CYS A 146 5.58 5.86 -4.92
N LYS A 147 5.72 7.16 -5.17
CA LYS A 147 5.95 8.16 -4.12
C LYS A 147 4.77 8.24 -3.16
N LYS A 148 3.54 8.34 -3.68
CA LYS A 148 2.32 8.36 -2.87
C LYS A 148 2.15 7.08 -2.04
N PHE A 149 2.35 5.92 -2.64
CA PHE A 149 2.28 4.62 -1.96
C PHE A 149 3.26 4.54 -0.77
N SER A 150 4.51 4.99 -0.99
CA SER A 150 5.53 5.01 0.07
C SER A 150 5.14 5.93 1.22
N GLU A 151 4.54 7.07 0.91
CA GLU A 151 4.10 8.03 1.91
C GLU A 151 2.87 7.53 2.67
N THR A 152 1.92 6.86 2.02
CA THR A 152 0.81 6.14 2.69
C THR A 152 1.34 5.19 3.76
N ARG A 153 2.33 4.34 3.42
CA ARG A 153 2.98 3.46 4.41
C ARG A 153 3.54 4.26 5.58
N ASN A 154 4.33 5.30 5.30
CA ASN A 154 5.02 6.05 6.36
C ASN A 154 4.04 6.81 7.28
N LYS A 155 2.99 7.39 6.70
CA LYS A 155 2.06 8.28 7.38
C LYS A 155 0.93 7.54 8.08
N LEU A 156 0.40 6.53 7.40
CA LEU A 156 -0.87 5.91 7.78
C LEU A 156 -0.69 4.52 8.38
N ILE A 157 0.43 3.85 8.09
CA ILE A 157 0.67 2.46 8.51
C ILE A 157 1.74 2.34 9.61
N GLU A 158 2.88 3.03 9.50
CA GLU A 158 4.01 2.81 10.42
C GLU A 158 4.25 3.94 11.43
N HIS A 159 3.55 5.08 11.34
CA HIS A 159 3.61 6.27 12.23
C HIS A 159 5.00 6.87 12.54
N ASN A 160 6.09 6.25 12.07
CA ASN A 160 7.45 6.49 12.54
C ASN A 160 8.27 7.41 11.64
N PHE A 161 7.71 7.89 10.52
CA PHE A 161 8.45 8.73 9.58
C PHE A 161 7.62 9.93 9.10
N ASN A 162 8.09 11.13 9.44
CA ASN A 162 7.42 12.39 9.13
C ASN A 162 8.30 13.36 8.31
N PRO A 163 8.47 13.14 7.00
CA PRO A 163 9.31 14.01 6.16
C PRO A 163 8.67 15.37 5.86
N ASN A 164 7.42 15.59 6.29
CA ASN A 164 6.58 16.72 5.90
C ASN A 164 6.09 17.57 7.10
N ASN A 165 6.56 17.29 8.31
CA ASN A 165 6.15 17.94 9.57
C ASN A 165 4.63 17.93 9.83
N LEU A 166 3.91 16.92 9.34
CA LEU A 166 2.49 16.72 9.68
C LEU A 166 2.39 15.93 10.99
N ASN A 167 1.92 16.55 12.06
CA ASN A 167 1.68 15.88 13.33
C ASN A 167 0.34 15.13 13.26
N LEU A 168 0.42 13.85 12.87
CA LEU A 168 -0.73 12.96 12.74
C LEU A 168 -0.79 12.05 13.95
N GLN A 169 -1.92 12.01 14.64
CA GLN A 169 -2.26 10.95 15.57
C GLN A 169 -3.26 10.04 14.86
N ILE A 170 -2.90 8.78 14.69
CA ILE A 170 -3.82 7.80 14.13
C ILE A 170 -4.30 6.95 15.29
N GLU A 171 -5.60 6.97 15.50
CA GLU A 171 -6.22 6.11 16.48
C GLU A 171 -6.55 4.78 15.80
N PRO A 172 -5.95 3.66 16.23
CA PRO A 172 -6.11 2.35 15.58
C PRO A 172 -7.48 1.71 15.83
N SER A 173 -8.53 2.51 16.03
CA SER A 173 -9.86 2.02 16.38
C SER A 173 -10.59 1.40 15.19
N ILE A 174 -10.32 1.82 13.94
CA ILE A 174 -11.22 1.50 12.82
C ILE A 174 -10.46 1.49 11.49
N TRP A 175 -9.82 0.39 11.10
CA TRP A 175 -9.97 0.00 9.70
C TRP A 175 -11.35 -0.65 9.64
N SER A 176 -12.34 -0.01 9.02
CA SER A 176 -13.70 -0.57 8.96
C SER A 176 -13.70 -1.81 8.07
N LEU A 177 -13.59 -2.97 8.71
CA LEU A 177 -13.46 -4.30 8.09
C LEU A 177 -14.81 -4.90 7.66
N SER A 178 -15.94 -4.30 8.09
CA SER A 178 -17.28 -4.57 7.57
C SER A 178 -17.61 -3.74 6.33
N SER A 179 -16.83 -2.70 6.02
CA SER A 179 -16.94 -1.97 4.77
C SER A 179 -15.90 -2.49 3.78
N THR A 180 -16.35 -2.76 2.57
CA THR A 180 -15.52 -2.90 1.36
C THR A 180 -14.61 -1.70 1.09
N ASN A 181 -14.67 -0.63 1.90
CA ASN A 181 -14.31 0.72 1.53
C ASN A 181 -13.02 1.22 2.20
N SER A 182 -12.35 0.41 3.04
CA SER A 182 -11.00 0.78 3.50
C SER A 182 -10.96 2.15 4.22
N LEU A 183 -11.97 2.36 5.07
CA LEU A 183 -12.12 3.56 5.87
C LEU A 183 -11.22 3.49 7.10
N MET A 184 -10.48 4.56 7.35
CA MET A 184 -9.58 4.73 8.48
C MET A 184 -9.78 6.12 9.09
N GLN A 185 -9.95 6.21 10.40
CA GLN A 185 -9.99 7.50 11.08
C GLN A 185 -8.56 8.01 11.33
N ILE A 186 -8.32 9.29 11.03
CA ILE A 186 -7.09 10.00 11.38
C ILE A 186 -7.41 11.29 12.11
N SER A 187 -6.54 11.65 13.06
CA SER A 187 -6.60 12.93 13.75
C SER A 187 -5.38 13.78 13.39
N ILE A 188 -5.63 15.00 12.93
CA ILE A 188 -4.61 15.99 12.63
C ILE A 188 -4.53 16.96 13.81
N HIS A 189 -3.34 17.04 14.41
CA HIS A 189 -3.06 17.93 15.54
C HIS A 189 -1.88 18.83 15.21
N THR A 190 -2.15 20.08 14.87
CA THR A 190 -1.13 21.14 14.67
C THR A 190 -1.35 22.27 15.66
N GLU A 191 -0.44 23.25 15.71
CA GLU A 191 -0.62 24.45 16.52
C GLU A 191 -1.91 25.22 16.17
N THR A 192 -2.46 25.02 14.97
CA THR A 192 -3.61 25.75 14.43
C THR A 192 -4.80 24.87 14.09
N GLU A 193 -4.72 23.55 14.27
CA GLU A 193 -5.73 22.58 13.81
C GLU A 193 -5.83 21.41 14.77
N GLU A 194 -7.06 21.10 15.20
CA GLU A 194 -7.40 19.88 15.92
C GLU A 194 -8.67 19.31 15.29
N ARG A 195 -8.49 18.37 14.36
CA ARG A 195 -9.57 17.84 13.52
C ARG A 195 -9.41 16.34 13.29
N ALA A 196 -10.54 15.64 13.28
CA ALA A 196 -10.61 14.22 12.96
C ALA A 196 -11.29 14.04 11.60
N TYR A 197 -10.71 13.16 10.79
CA TYR A 197 -11.16 12.84 9.44
C TYR A 197 -11.33 11.34 9.29
N ASP A 198 -12.40 10.95 8.64
CA ASP A 198 -12.58 9.58 8.16
C ASP A 198 -12.03 9.52 6.72
N VAL A 199 -10.92 8.80 6.51
CA VAL A 199 -10.21 8.72 5.23
C VAL A 199 -10.33 7.35 4.58
N TYR A 200 -10.47 7.34 3.25
CA TYR A 200 -10.63 6.15 2.44
C TYR A 200 -9.37 5.88 1.61
N ILE A 201 -8.86 4.65 1.66
CA ILE A 201 -7.69 4.20 0.89
C ILE A 201 -7.99 2.89 0.19
N ASP A 202 -8.05 2.85 -1.14
CA ASP A 202 -8.20 1.57 -1.82
C ASP A 202 -6.88 0.79 -1.89
N TYR A 203 -6.58 0.03 -0.82
CA TYR A 203 -5.40 -0.81 -0.75
C TYR A 203 -5.38 -1.96 -1.76
N TYR A 204 -6.55 -2.38 -2.29
CA TYR A 204 -6.61 -3.32 -3.41
C TYR A 204 -6.10 -2.65 -4.68
N ASN A 205 -6.60 -1.46 -5.00
CA ASN A 205 -6.14 -0.68 -6.14
C ASN A 205 -4.67 -0.29 -6.02
N ASP A 206 -4.22 0.11 -4.83
CA ASP A 206 -2.81 0.38 -4.54
C ASP A 206 -1.94 -0.86 -4.82
N TYR A 207 -2.37 -2.04 -4.38
CA TYR A 207 -1.68 -3.29 -4.67
C TYR A 207 -1.52 -3.50 -6.17
N PHE A 208 -2.63 -3.54 -6.92
CA PHE A 208 -2.59 -3.87 -8.35
C PHE A 208 -1.83 -2.83 -9.19
N LYS A 209 -1.91 -1.55 -8.80
CA LYS A 209 -1.09 -0.50 -9.42
C LYS A 209 0.40 -0.74 -9.18
N LEU A 210 0.80 -1.02 -7.94
CA LEU A 210 2.22 -1.27 -7.63
C LEU A 210 2.73 -2.58 -8.25
N GLU A 211 1.93 -3.65 -8.20
CA GLU A 211 2.21 -4.92 -8.85
C GLU A 211 2.48 -4.70 -10.34
N LYS A 212 1.60 -3.98 -11.04
CA LYS A 212 1.77 -3.67 -12.46
C LYS A 212 3.09 -2.95 -12.74
N VAL A 213 3.41 -1.91 -11.97
CA VAL A 213 4.68 -1.17 -12.12
C VAL A 213 5.88 -2.10 -11.98
N ILE A 214 5.89 -2.94 -10.93
CA ILE A 214 7.01 -3.87 -10.68
C ILE A 214 7.09 -4.90 -11.81
N VAL A 215 5.96 -5.49 -12.22
CA VAL A 215 5.89 -6.49 -13.30
C VAL A 215 6.38 -5.93 -14.63
N ASP A 216 5.97 -4.71 -14.99
CA ASP A 216 6.37 -4.07 -16.25
C ASP A 216 7.88 -3.76 -16.27
N ILE A 217 8.48 -3.53 -15.11
CA ILE A 217 9.93 -3.40 -14.95
C ILE A 217 10.62 -4.76 -15.06
N VAL A 218 10.12 -5.77 -14.33
CA VAL A 218 10.69 -7.12 -14.33
C VAL A 218 10.70 -7.72 -15.73
N LYS A 219 9.64 -7.53 -16.52
CA LYS A 219 9.54 -8.01 -17.90
C LYS A 219 10.59 -7.42 -18.85
N LYS A 220 11.33 -6.39 -18.46
CA LYS A 220 12.40 -5.75 -19.24
C LYS A 220 13.80 -6.28 -18.89
N PHE A 221 13.91 -7.21 -17.94
CA PHE A 221 15.19 -7.76 -17.48
C PHE A 221 15.80 -8.80 -18.44
#